data_AF-A0AAJ2T8F1-F1
#
_entry.id   AF-A0AAJ2T8F1-F1
#
_cell.length_a   1.000
_cell.length_b   1.000
_cell.length_c   1.000
_cell.angle_alpha   90.00
_cell.angle_beta   90.00
_cell.angle_gamma   90.00
#
_symmetry.space_group_name_H-M   'P 1'
#
loop_
_entity.id
_entity.type
_entity.pdbx_description
1 polymer ?
#
loop_
_entity_poly.entity_id
_entity_poly.type
_entity_poly.pdbx_seq_one_letter_code
_entity_poly.pdbx_strand_id
1 'polypeptide(L)' 'MEYSKLGWKEVSKFEEIKGYGQHIWRHHEKYFFVTDEGGIVEQRVVYELPYRTISITLLSFSELLEKSNLI' A
#
# COMPACT_ATOMS: atom_id res chain seq x y z
N MET A 1 4.75 -7.74 7.97
CA MET A 1 3.44 -7.12 7.68
C MET A 1 2.41 -7.89 8.47
N GLU A 2 1.49 -7.20 9.11
CA GLU A 2 0.41 -7.84 9.86
C GLU A 2 -0.90 -7.66 9.09
N TYR A 3 -1.77 -8.68 9.17
CA TYR A 3 -3.13 -8.57 8.64
C TYR A 3 -3.83 -7.40 9.33
N SER A 4 -4.38 -6.49 8.53
CA SER A 4 -5.21 -5.45 9.12
C SER A 4 -6.49 -6.08 9.65
N LYS A 5 -6.98 -5.57 10.77
CA LYS A 5 -8.35 -5.86 11.21
C LYS A 5 -9.40 -5.22 10.29
N LEU A 6 -8.98 -4.26 9.46
CA LEU A 6 -9.83 -3.55 8.51
C LEU A 6 -9.97 -4.35 7.22
N GLY A 7 -11.20 -4.45 6.72
CA GLY A 7 -11.49 -5.06 5.42
C GLY A 7 -11.49 -4.05 4.27
N TRP A 8 -11.53 -4.55 3.03
CA TRP A 8 -11.60 -3.72 1.83
C TRP A 8 -12.71 -2.66 1.86
N LYS A 9 -13.89 -3.00 2.39
CA LYS A 9 -15.04 -2.08 2.48
C LYS A 9 -14.73 -0.81 3.29
N GLU A 10 -13.79 -0.90 4.23
CA GLU A 10 -13.33 0.25 5.01
C GLU A 10 -12.17 0.95 4.30
N VAL A 11 -11.18 0.19 3.82
CA VAL A 11 -9.98 0.74 3.19
C VAL A 11 -10.27 1.45 1.87
N SER A 12 -11.23 1.00 1.09
CA SER A 12 -11.65 1.65 -0.17
C SER A 12 -12.17 3.09 0.00
N LYS A 13 -12.45 3.52 1.23
CA LYS A 13 -12.85 4.90 1.55
C LYS A 13 -11.65 5.80 1.88
N PHE A 14 -10.46 5.24 1.99
CA PHE A 14 -9.24 5.97 2.33
C PHE A 14 -8.67 6.67 1.09
N GLU A 15 -7.54 7.36 1.24
CA GLU A 15 -6.87 7.99 0.11
C GLU A 15 -5.95 6.97 -0.58
N GLU A 16 -6.23 6.66 -1.85
CA GLU A 16 -5.33 5.85 -2.67
C GLU A 16 -4.09 6.66 -3.07
N ILE A 17 -2.90 6.14 -2.77
CA ILE A 17 -1.65 6.77 -3.18
C ILE A 17 -1.27 6.29 -4.58
N LYS A 18 -1.43 7.19 -5.55
CA LYS A 18 -0.98 6.98 -6.93
C LYS A 18 0.54 6.99 -7.03
N GLY A 19 1.11 6.20 -7.95
CA GLY A 19 2.55 6.13 -8.20
C GLY A 19 3.28 4.95 -7.53
N TYR A 20 2.65 4.25 -6.58
CA TYR A 20 3.20 3.05 -5.93
C TYR A 20 2.52 1.74 -6.39
N GLY A 21 2.09 1.69 -7.64
CA GLY A 21 1.56 0.47 -8.25
C GLY A 21 0.09 0.14 -7.95
N GLN A 22 -0.76 1.12 -7.57
CA GLN A 22 -2.24 0.99 -7.44
C GLN A 22 -2.76 0.06 -6.33
N HIS A 23 -1.97 -0.17 -5.27
CA HIS A 23 -2.35 -1.06 -4.16
C HIS A 23 -2.11 -0.46 -2.77
N ILE A 24 -1.76 0.82 -2.68
CA ILE A 24 -1.42 1.49 -1.41
C ILE A 24 -2.46 2.54 -1.06
N TRP A 25 -3.02 2.45 0.14
CA TRP A 25 -4.02 3.35 0.68
C TRP A 25 -3.53 4.00 1.98
N ARG A 26 -3.90 5.25 2.25
CA ARG A 26 -3.44 6.01 3.42
C ARG A 26 -4.60 6.58 4.23
N HIS A 27 -4.49 6.44 5.55
CA HIS A 27 -5.45 7.00 6.50
C HIS A 27 -4.78 7.26 7.86
N HIS A 28 -4.90 8.49 8.37
CA HIS A 28 -4.35 8.91 9.67
C HIS A 28 -2.91 8.41 9.92
N GLU A 29 -2.00 8.73 9.02
CA GLU A 29 -0.56 8.36 9.08
C GLU A 29 -0.24 6.87 8.98
N LYS A 30 -1.26 6.01 8.86
CA LYS A 30 -1.11 4.60 8.54
C LYS A 30 -1.29 4.36 7.04
N TYR A 31 -0.65 3.31 6.55
CA TYR A 31 -0.82 2.87 5.19
C TYR A 31 -1.24 1.42 5.15
N PHE A 32 -1.97 1.09 4.10
CA PHE A 32 -2.62 -0.19 3.91
C PHE A 32 -2.27 -0.68 2.52
N PHE A 33 -1.71 -1.89 2.45
CA PHE A 33 -1.48 -2.57 1.20
C PHE A 33 -2.67 -3.49 0.93
N VAL A 34 -3.32 -3.27 -0.21
CA VAL A 34 -4.50 -4.03 -0.61
C VAL A 34 -4.15 -4.83 -1.86
N THR A 35 -4.21 -6.15 -1.73
CA THR A 35 -3.96 -7.05 -2.85
C THR A 35 -5.05 -8.11 -2.90
N ASP A 36 -5.37 -8.58 -4.09
CA ASP A 36 -6.21 -9.75 -4.27
C ASP A 36 -5.28 -10.98 -4.16
N GLU A 37 -5.49 -11.82 -3.14
CA GLU A 37 -4.75 -13.06 -2.92
C GLU A 37 -5.70 -14.25 -3.06
N GLY A 38 -5.20 -15.38 -3.54
CA GLY A 38 -5.99 -16.59 -3.72
C GLY A 38 -5.86 -17.14 -5.12
N GLY A 39 -5.82 -18.48 -5.24
CA GLY A 39 -5.68 -19.15 -6.53
C GLY A 39 -7.00 -19.37 -7.25
N ILE A 40 -7.99 -19.98 -6.57
CA ILE A 40 -9.28 -20.39 -7.17
C ILE A 40 -10.40 -19.41 -6.82
N VAL A 41 -10.32 -18.74 -5.68
CA VAL A 41 -11.23 -17.67 -5.27
C VAL A 41 -10.37 -16.49 -4.85
N GLU A 42 -10.45 -15.39 -5.59
CA GLU A 42 -9.75 -14.15 -5.28
C GLU A 42 -10.38 -13.54 -4.03
N GLN A 43 -9.60 -13.41 -2.96
CA GLN A 43 -9.99 -12.68 -1.76
C GLN A 43 -9.16 -11.41 -1.64
N ARG A 44 -9.83 -10.29 -1.41
CA ARG A 44 -9.14 -9.02 -1.21
C ARG A 44 -8.59 -8.93 0.20
N VAL A 45 -7.28 -9.00 0.31
CA VAL A 45 -6.55 -8.95 1.57
C VAL A 45 -6.00 -7.55 1.81
N VAL A 46 -6.08 -7.14 3.07
CA VAL A 46 -5.56 -5.85 3.54
C VAL A 46 -4.47 -6.11 4.57
N TYR A 47 -3.29 -5.57 4.29
CA TYR A 47 -2.15 -5.57 5.20
C TYR A 47 -1.94 -4.17 5.78
N GLU A 48 -1.77 -4.07 7.10
CA GLU A 48 -1.31 -2.82 7.71
C GLU A 48 0.21 -2.71 7.56
N LEU A 49 0.65 -1.62 6.95
CA LEU A 49 2.05 -1.31 6.77
C LEU A 49 2.51 -0.39 7.91
N PRO A 50 3.47 -0.82 8.75
CA PRO A 50 4.00 0.05 9.78
C PRO A 50 4.81 1.19 9.16
N TYR A 51 4.61 2.40 9.68
CA TYR A 51 5.22 3.65 9.20
C TYR A 51 6.74 3.54 8.97
N ARG A 52 7.46 2.86 9.88
CA ARG A 52 8.92 2.67 9.79
C ARG A 52 9.36 1.84 8.57
N THR A 53 8.56 0.88 8.12
CA THR A 53 8.89 0.06 6.94
C THR A 53 8.67 0.87 5.66
N ILE A 54 7.58 1.62 5.62
CA ILE A 54 7.21 2.47 4.50
C ILE A 54 8.22 3.60 4.33
N SER A 55 8.67 4.25 5.41
CA SER A 55 9.61 5.35 5.28
C SER A 55 10.87 4.91 4.53
N ILE A 56 11.41 3.73 4.82
CA ILE A 56 12.61 3.19 4.17
C ILE A 56 12.31 2.77 2.72
N THR A 57 11.20 2.08 2.49
CA THR A 57 10.81 1.61 1.15
C THR A 57 10.41 2.76 0.22
N LEU A 58 9.65 3.75 0.69
CA LEU A 58 9.25 4.92 -0.09
C LEU A 58 10.44 5.84 -0.37
N LEU A 59 11.35 6.07 0.60
CA LEU A 59 12.59 6.82 0.37
C LEU A 59 13.42 6.16 -0.74
N SER A 60 13.62 4.85 -0.66
CA SER A 60 14.36 4.11 -1.68
C SER A 60 13.65 4.12 -3.04
N PHE A 61 12.31 3.99 -3.07
CA PHE A 61 11.54 3.99 -4.32
C PHE A 61 11.45 5.39 -4.96
N SER A 62 11.35 6.45 -4.17
CA SER A 62 11.42 7.83 -4.68
C SER A 62 12.80 8.16 -5.23
N GLU A 63 13.87 7.73 -4.57
CA GLU A 63 15.23 7.86 -5.09
C GLU A 63 15.41 7.10 -6.43
N LEU A 64 14.79 5.93 -6.57
CA LEU A 64 14.82 5.17 -7.82
C LEU A 64 14.00 5.86 -8.92
N LEU A 65 12.86 6.47 -8.59
CA LEU A 65 12.05 7.26 -9.53
C LEU A 65 12.78 8.52 -10.00
N GLU A 66 13.42 9.28 -9.09
CA GLU A 66 14.26 10.44 -9.44
C GLU A 66 15.43 10.04 -10.34
N LYS A 67 16.10 8.92 -10.04
CA LYS A 67 17.22 8.41 -10.86
C LYS A 67 16.78 7.91 -12.24
N SER A 68 15.50 7.62 -12.42
CA SER A 68 14.94 7.10 -13.68
C SER A 68 14.45 8.17 -14.67
N ASN A 69 14.59 9.48 -14.35
CA ASN A 69 14.18 10.59 -15.23
C ASN A 69 12.69 10.54 -15.68
N LEU A 70 11.83 9.95 -14.86
CA LEU A 70 10.38 9.87 -15.11
C LEU A 70 9.59 11.02 -14.46
N ILE A 71 10.26 12.14 -14.17
CA ILE A 71 9.69 13.39 -13.66
C ILE A 71 10.17 14.55 -14.54
#